data_AF-A0A1W9T5P2-F1
#
_entry.id   AF-A0A1W9T5P2-F1
#
_cell.length_a   1.000
_cell.length_b   1.000
_cell.length_c   1.000
_cell.angle_alpha   90.00
_cell.angle_beta   90.00
_cell.angle_gamma   90.00
#
_symmetry.space_group_name_H-M   'P 1'
#
loop_
_entity.id
_entity.type
_entity.pdbx_description
1 polymer ?
#
loop_
_entity_poly.entity_id
_entity_poly.type
_entity_poly.pdbx_seq_one_letter_code
_entity_poly.pdbx_strand_id
1 'polypeptide(L)'
;MGVTPSTGKTKLDIIPSDYVAQAIVWSSETNKTIGKIMHECSGGEDALDISRLRKRVLEIYTQNRIGVPDAKVIPIWVFKSILPVIGLFVSKKARRAMKALPVFLNYLAENITFDNTKTRLLLKDELDIPPINSYLGTILKHYLDNRFVREK
;
A
#
# COMPACT_ATOMS: atom_id res chain seq x y z
N MET A 1 -11.02 -21.70 0.30
CA MET A 1 -11.61 -20.64 1.14
C MET A 1 -10.48 -19.94 1.89
N GLY A 2 -10.38 -18.62 1.83
CA GLY A 2 -9.32 -17.85 2.50
C GLY A 2 -9.78 -17.20 3.81
N VAL A 3 -8.83 -16.63 4.56
CA VAL A 3 -9.11 -15.75 5.72
C VAL A 3 -8.27 -14.48 5.61
N THR A 4 -8.84 -13.35 6.04
CA THR A 4 -8.15 -12.05 6.08
C THR A 4 -8.41 -11.36 7.42
N PRO A 5 -7.45 -10.60 7.96
CA PRO A 5 -7.69 -9.83 9.17
C PRO A 5 -8.68 -8.68 8.92
N SER A 6 -9.45 -8.33 9.94
CA SER A 6 -10.28 -7.12 9.96
C SER A 6 -9.38 -5.90 10.14
N THR A 7 -9.23 -5.08 9.10
CA THR A 7 -8.34 -3.90 9.12
C THR A 7 -9.05 -2.62 9.57
N GLY A 8 -10.29 -2.70 10.04
CA GLY A 8 -11.01 -1.53 10.58
C GLY A 8 -11.01 -0.32 9.64
N LYS A 9 -10.64 0.84 10.17
CA LYS A 9 -10.46 2.12 9.45
C LYS A 9 -9.00 2.41 9.08
N THR A 10 -8.15 1.39 9.08
CA THR A 10 -6.73 1.57 8.77
C THR A 10 -6.56 2.14 7.37
N LYS A 11 -5.78 3.22 7.31
CA LYS A 11 -5.36 3.85 6.06
C LYS A 11 -3.96 3.38 5.69
N LEU A 12 -3.72 3.23 4.40
CA LEU A 12 -2.40 2.99 3.84
C LEU A 12 -1.96 4.24 3.10
N ASP A 13 -0.76 4.69 3.43
CA ASP A 13 -0.07 5.73 2.69
C ASP A 13 0.49 5.12 1.40
N ILE A 14 -0.03 5.58 0.26
CA ILE A 14 0.38 5.12 -1.06
C ILE A 14 0.71 6.38 -1.86
N ILE A 15 1.97 6.49 -2.26
CA ILE A 15 2.49 7.61 -3.03
C ILE A 15 3.31 7.10 -4.22
N PRO A 16 3.24 7.76 -5.39
CA PRO A 16 4.09 7.42 -6.52
C PRO A 16 5.58 7.64 -6.21
N SER A 17 6.42 6.64 -6.50
CA SER A 17 7.86 6.71 -6.20
C SER A 17 8.62 7.73 -7.06
N ASP A 18 8.12 8.01 -8.26
CA ASP A 18 8.62 9.04 -9.17
C ASP A 18 8.34 10.45 -8.64
N TYR A 19 7.17 10.69 -8.02
CA TYR A 19 6.91 11.94 -7.31
C TYR A 19 7.90 12.14 -6.16
N VAL A 20 8.10 11.11 -5.32
CA VAL A 20 9.06 11.12 -4.20
C VAL A 20 10.48 11.45 -4.70
N ALA A 21 10.93 10.76 -5.75
CA ALA A 21 12.25 11.00 -6.32
C ALA A 21 12.42 12.44 -6.85
N GLN A 22 11.41 12.97 -7.54
CA GLN A 22 11.43 14.35 -8.04
C GLN A 22 11.43 15.37 -6.90
N ALA A 23 10.66 15.13 -5.83
CA ALA A 23 10.64 15.99 -4.65
C ALA A 23 12.01 16.03 -3.96
N ILE A 24 12.67 14.87 -3.82
CA ILE A 24 14.03 14.78 -3.28
C ILE A 24 15.03 15.56 -4.14
N VAL A 25 15.02 15.37 -5.46
CA VAL A 25 15.92 16.09 -6.39
C VAL A 25 15.70 17.59 -6.27
N TRP A 26 14.46 18.05 -6.41
CA TRP A 26 14.11 19.46 -6.26
C TRP A 26 14.55 20.02 -4.91
N SER A 27 14.37 19.26 -3.83
CA SER A 27 14.71 19.69 -2.47
C SER A 27 16.21 19.92 -2.29
N SER A 28 17.04 19.23 -3.07
CA SER A 28 18.50 19.32 -3.02
C SER A 28 19.06 20.51 -3.82
N GLU A 29 18.28 21.03 -4.77
CA GLU A 29 18.68 22.10 -5.69
C GLU A 29 18.19 23.48 -5.24
N THR A 30 17.46 23.55 -4.13
CA THR A 30 16.85 24.78 -3.63
C THR A 30 17.23 25.09 -2.20
N ASN A 31 17.41 26.37 -1.89
CA ASN A 31 17.59 26.83 -0.51
C ASN A 31 16.24 26.94 0.25
N LYS A 32 15.10 26.76 -0.44
CA LYS A 32 13.75 26.86 0.16
C LYS A 32 13.48 25.79 1.22
N THR A 33 14.26 24.71 1.26
CA THR A 33 14.09 23.52 2.11
C THR A 33 14.98 23.53 3.35
N ILE A 34 15.93 24.48 3.46
CA ILE A 34 16.88 24.54 4.60
C ILE A 34 16.12 24.63 5.93
N GLY A 35 16.44 23.72 6.84
CA GLY A 35 15.82 23.65 8.18
C GLY A 35 14.38 23.13 8.20
N LYS A 36 13.88 22.57 7.10
CA LYS A 36 12.52 22.02 7.00
C LYS A 36 12.54 20.49 6.90
N ILE A 37 11.48 19.87 7.40
CA ILE A 37 11.19 18.45 7.21
C ILE A 37 10.04 18.36 6.21
N MET A 38 10.25 17.64 5.12
CA MET A 38 9.25 17.39 4.10
C MET A 38 8.62 16.02 4.34
N HIS A 39 7.30 15.98 4.43
CA HIS A 39 6.54 14.73 4.45
C HIS A 39 6.12 14.40 3.01
N GLU A 40 6.81 13.43 2.41
CA GLU A 40 6.54 12.90 1.07
C GLU A 40 5.57 11.71 1.16
N CYS A 41 4.37 12.00 1.65
CA CYS A 41 3.28 11.04 1.82
C CYS A 41 2.05 11.48 1.02
N SER A 42 1.07 10.58 0.85
CA SER A 42 -0.22 10.89 0.23
C SER A 42 -0.96 11.97 0.99
N GLY A 43 -0.72 12.10 2.31
CA GLY A 43 -1.44 12.99 3.20
C GLY A 43 -2.65 12.32 3.86
N GLY A 44 -3.09 12.85 5.00
CA GLY A 44 -4.11 12.22 5.84
C GLY A 44 -5.50 12.07 5.19
N GLU A 45 -5.91 13.02 4.35
CA GLU A 45 -7.20 12.97 3.64
C GLU A 45 -7.18 12.01 2.44
N ASP A 46 -6.06 11.98 1.70
CA ASP A 46 -5.91 11.17 0.49
C ASP A 46 -5.42 9.74 0.74
N ALA A 47 -5.02 9.42 1.98
CA ALA A 47 -4.61 8.06 2.36
C ALA A 47 -5.77 7.06 2.22
N LEU A 48 -5.50 5.94 1.53
CA LEU A 48 -6.54 4.99 1.10
C LEU A 48 -6.85 3.97 2.20
N ASP A 49 -8.12 3.79 2.50
CA ASP A 49 -8.58 2.73 3.40
C ASP A 49 -8.26 1.33 2.81
N ILE A 50 -7.71 0.44 3.63
CA ILE A 50 -7.30 -0.91 3.19
C ILE A 50 -8.47 -1.75 2.68
N SER A 51 -9.67 -1.58 3.24
CA SER A 51 -10.87 -2.25 2.74
C SER A 51 -11.23 -1.78 1.33
N ARG A 52 -11.08 -0.48 1.06
CA ARG A 52 -11.28 0.09 -0.29
C ARG A 52 -10.21 -0.40 -1.26
N LEU A 53 -8.94 -0.42 -0.83
CA LEU A 53 -7.85 -0.98 -1.63
C LEU A 53 -8.12 -2.45 -1.98
N ARG A 54 -8.51 -3.27 -1.01
CA ARG A 54 -8.86 -4.69 -1.23
C ARG A 54 -9.96 -4.81 -2.28
N LYS A 55 -11.05 -4.06 -2.14
CA LYS A 55 -12.15 -4.08 -3.11
C LYS A 55 -11.64 -3.75 -4.52
N ARG A 56 -10.81 -2.71 -4.64
CA ARG A 56 -10.25 -2.28 -5.93
C ARG A 56 -9.33 -3.34 -6.57
N VAL A 57 -8.49 -3.98 -5.76
CA VAL A 57 -7.63 -5.08 -6.21
C VAL A 57 -8.48 -6.26 -6.71
N LEU A 58 -9.52 -6.65 -5.95
CA LEU A 58 -10.42 -7.74 -6.35
C LEU A 58 -11.17 -7.44 -7.64
N GLU A 59 -11.66 -6.21 -7.82
CA GLU A 59 -12.30 -5.76 -9.06
C GLU A 59 -11.35 -5.91 -10.25
N ILE A 60 -10.10 -5.44 -10.12
CA ILE A 60 -9.10 -5.51 -11.19
C ILE A 60 -8.73 -6.96 -11.51
N TYR A 61 -8.56 -7.82 -10.51
CA TYR A 61 -8.27 -9.24 -10.74
C TYR A 61 -9.43 -9.94 -11.45
N THR A 62 -10.67 -9.65 -11.03
CA THR A 62 -11.88 -10.20 -11.66
C THR A 62 -12.00 -9.76 -13.12
N GLN A 63 -11.75 -8.48 -13.41
CA GLN A 63 -11.73 -7.93 -14.76
C GLN A 63 -10.68 -8.62 -15.65
N ASN A 64 -9.55 -9.04 -15.07
CA ASN A 64 -8.50 -9.80 -15.76
C ASN A 64 -8.72 -11.33 -15.73
N ARG A 65 -9.91 -11.80 -15.31
CA ARG A 65 -10.29 -13.22 -15.22
C ARG A 65 -9.37 -14.06 -14.34
N ILE A 66 -8.72 -13.43 -13.36
CA ILE A 66 -7.90 -14.13 -12.37
C ILE A 66 -8.80 -14.48 -11.19
N GLY A 67 -8.99 -15.77 -10.94
CA GLY A 67 -9.79 -16.25 -9.82
C GLY A 67 -9.14 -15.88 -8.50
N VAL A 68 -9.80 -15.02 -7.71
CA VAL A 68 -9.40 -14.75 -6.32
C VAL A 68 -10.39 -15.44 -5.39
N PRO A 69 -9.94 -16.34 -4.51
CA PRO A 69 -10.83 -17.05 -3.61
C PRO A 69 -11.44 -16.07 -2.60
N ASP A 70 -12.74 -16.22 -2.35
CA ASP A 70 -13.40 -15.50 -1.28
C ASP A 70 -12.74 -15.80 0.06
N ALA A 71 -12.55 -14.73 0.83
CA ALA A 71 -11.86 -14.79 2.09
C ALA A 71 -12.69 -14.17 3.22
N LYS A 72 -12.91 -14.96 4.26
CA LYS A 72 -13.64 -14.55 5.46
C LYS A 72 -12.83 -13.54 6.27
N VAL A 73 -13.48 -12.47 6.71
CA VAL A 73 -12.86 -11.47 7.59
C VAL A 73 -12.89 -11.99 9.03
N ILE A 74 -11.74 -11.99 9.70
CA ILE A 74 -11.60 -12.41 11.10
C ILE A 74 -10.85 -11.33 11.90
N PRO A 75 -11.05 -11.23 13.23
CA PRO A 75 -10.29 -10.28 14.05
C PRO A 75 -8.78 -10.46 13.92
N ILE A 76 -8.01 -9.36 13.98
CA ILE A 76 -6.54 -9.37 13.85
C ILE A 76 -5.88 -10.34 14.84
N TRP A 77 -6.38 -10.40 16.08
CA TRP A 77 -5.84 -11.31 17.10
C TRP A 77 -6.02 -12.78 16.71
N VAL A 78 -7.19 -13.17 16.19
CA VAL A 78 -7.44 -14.53 15.67
C VAL A 78 -6.49 -14.82 14.52
N PHE A 79 -6.37 -13.88 13.60
CA PHE A 79 -5.50 -14.01 12.44
C PHE A 79 -4.04 -14.22 12.84
N LYS A 80 -3.51 -13.46 13.81
CA LYS A 80 -2.16 -13.64 14.34
C LYS A 80 -1.94 -15.02 14.96
N SER A 81 -2.93 -15.53 15.69
CA SER A 81 -2.84 -16.84 16.36
C SER A 81 -2.82 -18.03 15.39
N ILE A 82 -3.44 -17.93 14.21
CA ILE A 82 -3.48 -19.03 13.24
C ILE A 82 -2.24 -19.08 12.31
N LEU A 83 -1.47 -17.98 12.19
CA LEU A 83 -0.30 -17.91 11.30
C LEU A 83 0.77 -18.98 11.57
N PRO A 84 1.15 -19.28 12.84
CA PRO A 84 2.11 -20.34 13.13
C PRO A 84 1.63 -21.71 12.65
N VAL A 85 0.33 -22.00 12.83
CA VAL A 85 -0.30 -23.26 12.44
C VAL A 85 -0.29 -23.41 10.92
N ILE A 86 -0.71 -22.37 10.19
CA ILE A 86 -0.64 -22.34 8.72
C ILE A 86 0.81 -22.51 8.24
N GLY A 87 1.77 -21.97 9.00
CA GLY A 87 3.20 -22.06 8.73
C GLY A 87 3.69 -23.50 8.54
N LEU A 88 3.08 -24.46 9.22
CA LEU A 88 3.43 -25.88 9.13
C LEU A 88 3.06 -26.50 7.78
N PHE A 89 2.00 -26.00 7.12
CA PHE A 89 1.43 -26.59 5.90
C PHE A 89 1.83 -25.87 4.61
N VAL A 90 2.49 -24.72 4.69
CA VAL A 90 2.88 -23.92 3.52
C VAL A 90 4.34 -24.15 3.10
N SER A 91 4.64 -23.84 1.83
CA SER A 91 6.00 -23.92 1.28
C SER A 91 6.99 -23.01 2.03
N LYS A 92 8.30 -23.31 1.96
CA LYS A 92 9.35 -22.49 2.59
C LYS A 92 9.28 -21.02 2.15
N LYS A 93 8.95 -20.76 0.88
CA LYS A 93 8.76 -19.40 0.33
C LYS A 93 7.59 -18.68 0.99
N ALA A 94 6.43 -19.34 1.09
CA ALA A 94 5.25 -18.80 1.75
C ALA A 94 5.48 -18.58 3.26
N ARG A 95 6.13 -19.54 3.93
CA ARG A 95 6.52 -19.41 5.35
C ARG A 95 7.40 -18.19 5.58
N ARG A 96 8.37 -17.91 4.69
CA ARG A 96 9.22 -16.71 4.77
C ARG A 96 8.41 -15.43 4.63
N ALA A 97 7.48 -15.37 3.67
CA ALA A 97 6.61 -14.20 3.50
C ALA A 97 5.70 -13.98 4.73
N MET A 98 5.16 -15.04 5.32
CA MET A 98 4.31 -14.94 6.50
C MET A 98 5.04 -14.44 7.75
N LYS A 99 6.36 -14.62 7.85
CA LYS A 99 7.13 -14.06 8.99
C LYS A 99 7.10 -12.54 9.06
N ALA A 100 6.93 -11.85 7.92
CA ALA A 100 6.82 -10.40 7.89
C ALA A 100 5.41 -9.90 8.24
N LEU A 101 4.41 -10.78 8.13
CA LEU A 101 3.00 -10.40 8.25
C LEU A 101 2.62 -9.83 9.62
N PRO A 102 3.09 -10.36 10.78
CA PRO A 102 2.82 -9.73 12.07
C PRO A 102 3.33 -8.30 12.19
N VAL A 103 4.50 -8.00 11.61
CA VAL A 103 5.07 -6.64 11.59
C VAL A 103 4.17 -5.69 10.81
N PHE A 104 3.76 -6.10 9.61
CA PHE A 104 2.80 -5.32 8.82
C PHE A 104 1.48 -5.14 9.56
N LEU A 105 0.94 -6.17 10.21
CA LEU A 105 -0.32 -6.06 10.95
C LEU A 105 -0.22 -5.15 12.18
N ASN A 106 0.95 -5.06 12.81
CA ASN A 106 1.17 -4.09 13.89
C ASN A 106 1.21 -2.67 13.34
N TYR A 107 2.00 -2.44 12.28
CA TYR A 107 2.03 -1.14 11.59
C TYR A 107 0.64 -0.69 11.14
N LEU A 108 -0.14 -1.61 10.56
CA LEU A 108 -1.52 -1.35 10.13
C LEU A 108 -2.50 -1.14 11.29
N ALA A 109 -2.21 -1.67 12.49
CA ALA A 109 -3.07 -1.40 13.65
C ALA A 109 -2.89 0.04 14.16
N GLU A 110 -1.77 0.68 13.84
CA GLU A 110 -1.50 2.07 14.15
C GLU A 110 -2.06 2.95 13.03
N ASN A 111 -3.00 3.85 13.36
CA ASN A 111 -3.51 4.85 12.41
C ASN A 111 -2.48 5.98 12.25
N ILE A 112 -1.31 5.66 11.71
CA ILE A 112 -0.29 6.65 11.42
C ILE A 112 -0.69 7.38 10.15
N THR A 113 -0.93 8.67 10.28
CA THR A 113 -1.10 9.59 9.15
C THR A 113 -0.12 10.73 9.32
N PHE A 114 0.48 11.15 8.22
CA PHE A 114 1.40 12.28 8.19
C PHE A 114 0.71 13.44 7.47
N ASP A 115 0.74 14.62 8.08
CA ASP A 115 0.29 15.85 7.43
C ASP A 115 1.32 16.31 6.40
N ASN A 116 0.92 16.41 5.13
CA ASN A 116 1.76 16.90 4.05
C ASN A 116 1.38 18.32 3.59
N THR A 117 0.50 19.03 4.30
CA THR A 117 0.00 20.36 3.88
C THR A 117 1.15 21.33 3.59
N LYS A 118 2.17 21.35 4.45
CA LYS A 118 3.36 22.19 4.28
C LYS A 118 4.21 21.76 3.08
N THR A 119 4.39 20.46 2.88
CA THR A 119 5.11 19.91 1.71
C THR A 119 4.39 20.28 0.41
N ARG A 120 3.07 20.11 0.36
CA ARG A 120 2.25 20.45 -0.82
C ARG A 120 2.29 21.93 -1.13
N LEU A 121 2.21 22.79 -0.12
CA LEU A 121 2.32 24.23 -0.32
C LEU A 121 3.72 24.61 -0.85
N LEU A 122 4.77 23.95 -0.35
CA LEU A 122 6.14 24.20 -0.76
C LEU A 122 6.42 23.78 -2.21
N LEU A 123 5.81 22.68 -2.65
CA LEU A 123 5.99 22.08 -3.99
C LEU A 123 4.94 22.51 -5.01
N LYS A 124 3.96 23.35 -4.63
CA LYS A 124 2.76 23.65 -5.43
C LYS A 124 3.03 24.02 -6.89
N ASP A 125 4.10 24.77 -7.14
CA ASP A 125 4.44 25.28 -8.48
C ASP A 125 5.40 24.35 -9.25
N GLU A 126 5.85 23.26 -8.63
CA GLU A 126 6.95 22.41 -9.08
C GLU A 126 6.46 20.98 -9.35
N LEU A 127 5.68 20.43 -8.41
CA LEU A 127 5.20 19.05 -8.43
C LEU A 127 3.79 18.97 -7.83
N ASP A 128 2.92 18.22 -8.47
CA ASP A 128 1.62 17.86 -7.91
C ASP A 128 1.55 16.36 -7.63
N ILE A 129 0.86 15.99 -6.55
CA ILE A 129 0.63 14.58 -6.20
C ILE A 129 -0.60 14.14 -7.00
N PRO A 130 -0.47 13.18 -7.93
CA PRO A 130 -1.62 12.69 -8.65
C PRO A 130 -2.57 11.96 -7.68
N PRO A 131 -3.89 12.08 -7.85
CA PRO A 131 -4.85 11.39 -7.00
C PRO A 131 -4.72 9.88 -7.18
N ILE A 132 -4.82 9.09 -6.10
CA ILE A 132 -4.57 7.64 -6.13
C ILE A 132 -5.35 6.86 -7.20
N ASN A 133 -6.58 7.30 -7.46
CA ASN A 133 -7.45 6.66 -8.44
C ASN A 133 -6.95 6.80 -9.88
N SER A 134 -6.06 7.75 -10.18
CA SER A 134 -5.52 7.95 -11.53
C SER A 134 -4.41 6.95 -11.87
N TYR A 135 -3.65 6.47 -10.88
CA TYR A 135 -2.47 5.64 -11.13
C TYR A 135 -2.61 4.19 -10.63
N LEU A 136 -3.35 3.93 -9.55
CA LEU A 136 -3.39 2.61 -8.91
C LEU A 136 -3.85 1.50 -9.87
N GLY A 137 -4.88 1.79 -10.69
CA GLY A 137 -5.39 0.84 -11.68
C GLY A 137 -4.35 0.48 -12.75
N THR A 138 -3.64 1.49 -13.25
CA THR A 138 -2.58 1.33 -14.25
C THR A 138 -1.43 0.49 -13.72
N ILE A 139 -0.97 0.76 -12.49
CA ILE A 139 0.11 -0.02 -11.86
C ILE A 139 -0.30 -1.48 -11.68
N LEU A 140 -1.50 -1.73 -11.16
CA LEU A 140 -1.98 -3.10 -10.95
C LEU A 140 -2.14 -3.85 -12.27
N LYS A 141 -2.68 -3.20 -13.31
CA LYS A 141 -2.76 -3.78 -14.65
C LYS A 141 -1.39 -4.13 -15.20
N HIS A 142 -0.44 -3.19 -15.16
CA HIS A 142 0.93 -3.42 -15.60
C HIS A 142 1.60 -4.57 -14.83
N TYR A 143 1.37 -4.67 -13.52
CA TYR A 143 1.87 -5.79 -12.72
C TYR A 143 1.31 -7.14 -13.18
N LEU A 144 0.00 -7.21 -13.44
CA LEU A 144 -0.64 -8.45 -13.90
C LEU A 144 -0.10 -8.85 -15.28
N ASP A 145 -0.03 -7.90 -16.21
CA ASP A 145 0.48 -8.14 -17.56
C ASP A 145 1.91 -8.71 -17.52
N ASN A 146 2.80 -8.15 -16.69
CA ASN A 146 4.20 -8.62 -16.62
C ASN A 146 4.40 -9.89 -15.78
N ARG A 147 3.55 -10.15 -14.78
CA ARG A 147 3.69 -11.33 -13.93
C ARG A 147 3.31 -12.61 -14.67
N PHE A 148 2.22 -12.59 -15.43
CA PHE A 148 1.79 -13.77 -16.19
C PHE A 148 2.58 -14.00 -17.48
N VAL A 149 3.32 -13.00 -17.98
CA VAL A 149 4.28 -13.17 -19.09
C VAL A 149 5.53 -13.94 -18.64
N ARG A 150 5.94 -13.85 -17.37
CA ARG A 150 7.14 -14.54 -16.84
C ARG A 150 6.91 -15.99 -16.38
N GLU A 151 5.66 -16.44 -16.28
CA GLU A 151 5.30 -17.81 -15.86
C GLU A 151 4.91 -18.72 -17.05
N LYS A 152 5.07 -18.25 -18.30
CA LYS A 152 5.06 -19.07 -19.52
C LYS A 152 6.49 -19.27 -20.02
#